data_AF-A0A975RRU4-F1
#
_entry.id   AF-A0A975RRU4-F1
#
_cell.length_a   1.000
_cell.length_b   1.000
_cell.length_c   1.000
_cell.angle_alpha   90.00
_cell.angle_beta   90.00
_cell.angle_gamma   90.00
#
_symmetry.space_group_name_H-M   'P 1'
#
loop_
_entity.id
_entity.type
_entity.pdbx_description
1 polymer ?
#
loop_
_entity_poly.entity_id
_entity_poly.type
_entity_poly.pdbx_seq_one_letter_code
_entity_poly.pdbx_strand_id
1 'polypeptide(L)'
;MTRVPQIGLLADGRRLHLQDGPIDLIVEAQGGDVRAAYDAAARRFTGLLDELCSELPLLRQATDPARCPLQGVVARRMHAAVAPFAAEHFITSMAAVAGSVAEEILGAMTAAARLERAYVNNGGDIALHLSGGESFTVGLMDRPDAAGLLQTMVVDADDATRGVATSGRHGRSFSLGIADAVTVLARTASQADAAATIIANAVDLPGHPAILRCPANELQPDSDLGARLVTRDVGALSQDEIEGALAAGAARARRLLLSGLIEGAALRLCGETIVVGARLQPQRLRPIHRDMPASLMHA
;
A
#
# COMPACT_ATOMS: atom_id res chain seq x y z
N MET A 1 6.52 30.41 -5.55
CA MET A 1 5.48 29.87 -6.45
C MET A 1 4.93 28.63 -5.78
N THR A 2 3.66 28.63 -5.39
CA THR A 2 3.00 27.43 -4.86
C THR A 2 3.04 26.37 -5.96
N ARG A 3 3.55 25.18 -5.63
CA ARG A 3 3.62 24.08 -6.60
C ARG A 3 2.18 23.72 -7.00
N VAL A 4 1.93 23.55 -8.29
CA VAL A 4 0.62 23.16 -8.80
C VAL A 4 0.68 21.66 -9.13
N PRO A 5 -0.26 20.84 -8.62
CA PRO A 5 -0.31 19.43 -8.95
C PRO A 5 -0.62 19.21 -10.43
N GLN A 6 -0.12 18.12 -10.99
CA GLN A 6 -0.53 17.64 -12.31
C GLN A 6 -1.80 16.80 -12.13
N ILE A 7 -2.86 17.18 -12.85
CA ILE A 7 -4.18 16.56 -12.75
C ILE A 7 -4.71 16.33 -14.15
N GLY A 8 -5.07 15.09 -14.47
CA GLY A 8 -5.58 14.76 -15.80
C GLY A 8 -6.29 13.42 -15.85
N LEU A 9 -7.20 13.27 -16.79
CA LEU A 9 -7.82 11.99 -17.08
C LEU A 9 -6.84 11.15 -17.92
N LEU A 10 -6.69 9.88 -17.58
CA LEU A 10 -5.89 8.94 -18.37
C LEU A 10 -6.54 8.68 -19.74
N ALA A 11 -5.75 8.13 -20.66
CA ALA A 11 -6.16 7.87 -22.05
C ALA A 11 -7.39 6.96 -22.20
N ASP A 12 -7.73 6.18 -21.16
CA ASP A 12 -8.94 5.35 -21.14
C ASP A 12 -10.23 6.13 -20.86
N GLY A 13 -10.14 7.42 -20.56
CA GLY A 13 -11.29 8.28 -20.29
C GLY A 13 -12.05 7.96 -19.01
N ARG A 14 -11.53 7.09 -18.14
CA ARG A 14 -12.22 6.63 -16.93
C ARG A 14 -11.44 6.97 -15.67
N ARG A 15 -10.12 6.78 -15.69
CA ARG A 15 -9.26 6.94 -14.51
C ARG A 15 -8.67 8.34 -14.44
N LEU A 16 -8.75 8.96 -13.27
CA LEU A 16 -8.12 10.24 -12.97
C LEU A 16 -6.71 9.99 -12.41
N HIS A 17 -5.76 10.78 -12.90
CA HIS A 17 -4.38 10.83 -12.43
C HIS A 17 -4.14 12.14 -11.67
N LEU A 18 -3.57 12.04 -10.48
CA LEU A 18 -3.21 13.17 -9.61
C LEU A 18 -1.76 13.00 -9.18
N GLN A 19 -0.89 13.95 -9.49
CA GLN A 19 0.53 13.87 -9.16
C GLN A 19 1.04 15.19 -8.57
N ASP A 20 1.71 15.10 -7.43
CA ASP A 20 2.41 16.21 -6.78
C ASP A 20 3.64 15.67 -6.04
N GLY A 21 4.83 16.02 -6.55
CA GLY A 21 6.09 15.50 -6.03
C GLY A 21 6.09 13.96 -6.03
N PRO A 22 6.33 13.30 -4.87
CA PRO A 22 6.35 11.83 -4.77
C PRO A 22 4.95 11.21 -4.64
N ILE A 23 3.89 12.01 -4.50
CA ILE A 23 2.53 11.51 -4.39
C ILE A 23 1.98 11.33 -5.81
N ASP A 24 1.61 10.10 -6.15
CA ASP A 24 1.16 9.71 -7.48
C ASP A 24 -0.08 8.80 -7.37
N LEU A 25 -1.26 9.34 -7.69
CA LEU A 25 -2.54 8.68 -7.47
C LEU A 25 -3.20 8.29 -8.80
N ILE A 26 -3.64 7.03 -8.86
CA ILE A 26 -4.61 6.57 -9.86
C ILE A 26 -5.96 6.38 -9.17
N VAL A 27 -6.97 7.06 -9.68
CA VAL A 27 -8.32 7.11 -9.10
C VAL A 27 -9.33 6.61 -10.13
N GLU A 28 -10.25 5.74 -9.70
CA GLU A 28 -11.43 5.38 -10.49
C GLU A 28 -12.67 5.42 -9.61
N ALA A 29 -13.79 5.89 -10.15
CA ALA A 29 -15.08 5.84 -9.49
C ALA A 29 -16.20 5.44 -10.47
N GLN A 30 -17.22 4.80 -9.92
CA GLN A 30 -18.44 4.34 -10.58
C GLN A 30 -19.64 4.67 -9.68
N GLY A 31 -20.81 4.87 -10.28
CA GLY A 31 -22.04 5.27 -9.58
C GLY A 31 -22.52 6.65 -10.01
N GLY A 32 -22.90 7.49 -9.04
CA GLY A 32 -23.53 8.80 -9.26
C GLY A 32 -22.66 9.84 -9.98
N ASP A 33 -22.56 11.06 -9.44
CA ASP A 33 -21.81 12.14 -10.10
C ASP A 33 -20.28 11.95 -9.96
N VAL A 34 -19.72 11.09 -10.81
CA VAL A 34 -18.27 10.80 -10.88
C VAL A 34 -17.47 12.07 -11.17
N ARG A 35 -18.01 13.01 -11.96
CA ARG A 35 -17.32 14.27 -12.25
C ARG A 35 -17.21 15.12 -10.99
N ALA A 36 -18.28 15.27 -10.22
CA ALA A 36 -18.24 15.98 -8.95
C ALA A 36 -17.27 15.32 -7.95
N ALA A 37 -17.19 13.99 -7.93
CA ALA A 37 -16.21 13.26 -7.13
C ALA A 37 -14.77 13.56 -7.55
N TYR A 38 -14.47 13.53 -8.85
CA TYR A 38 -13.13 13.84 -9.38
C TYR A 38 -12.74 15.30 -9.15
N ASP A 39 -13.68 16.23 -9.30
CA ASP A 39 -13.45 17.63 -8.99
C ASP A 39 -13.17 17.84 -7.49
N ALA A 40 -13.82 17.06 -6.61
CA ALA A 40 -13.56 17.08 -5.17
C ALA A 40 -12.18 16.48 -4.82
N ALA A 41 -11.79 15.39 -5.48
CA ALA A 41 -10.45 14.80 -5.36
C ALA A 41 -9.38 15.82 -5.74
N ALA A 42 -9.51 16.47 -6.91
CA ALA A 42 -8.57 17.48 -7.40
C ALA A 42 -8.44 18.68 -6.46
N ARG A 43 -9.57 19.19 -5.94
CA ARG A 43 -9.58 20.27 -4.96
C ARG A 43 -8.87 19.87 -3.66
N ARG A 44 -9.14 18.68 -3.13
CA ARG A 44 -8.51 18.23 -1.87
C ARG A 44 -7.02 17.94 -2.04
N PHE A 45 -6.63 17.40 -3.18
CA PHE A 45 -5.25 17.08 -3.50
C PHE A 45 -4.35 18.31 -3.60
N THR A 46 -4.91 19.43 -4.11
CA THR A 46 -4.17 20.69 -4.25
C THR A 46 -3.75 21.24 -2.87
N GLY A 47 -2.43 21.35 -2.64
CA GLY A 47 -1.86 21.82 -1.37
C GLY A 47 -1.64 20.74 -0.31
N LEU A 48 -2.08 19.50 -0.55
CA LEU A 48 -1.94 18.40 0.41
C LEU A 48 -0.47 18.06 0.72
N LEU A 49 0.40 18.09 -0.29
CA LEU A 49 1.82 17.85 -0.07
C LEU A 49 2.46 18.94 0.80
N ASP A 50 2.07 20.19 0.62
CA ASP A 50 2.57 21.32 1.41
C ASP A 50 2.13 21.20 2.88
N GLU A 51 0.88 20.79 3.12
CA GLU A 51 0.36 20.46 4.46
C GLU A 51 1.26 19.42 5.15
N LEU A 52 1.55 18.30 4.47
CA LEU A 52 2.42 17.25 5.00
C LEU A 52 3.86 17.71 5.20
N CYS A 53 4.41 18.48 4.25
CA CYS A 53 5.76 19.04 4.35
C CYS A 53 5.92 19.96 5.57
N SER A 54 4.86 20.69 5.94
CA SER A 54 4.88 21.59 7.10
C SER A 54 5.08 20.86 8.44
N GLU A 55 4.66 19.58 8.50
CA GLU A 55 4.79 18.72 9.69
C GLU A 55 5.87 17.63 9.52
N LEU A 56 6.61 17.64 8.40
CA LEU A 56 7.58 16.59 8.05
C LEU A 56 8.62 16.32 9.15
N PRO A 57 9.19 17.33 9.85
CA PRO A 57 10.12 17.05 10.95
C PRO A 57 9.51 16.26 12.10
N LEU A 58 8.19 16.37 12.34
CA LEU A 58 7.48 15.57 13.35
C LEU A 58 7.10 14.20 12.79
N LEU A 59 6.66 14.13 11.53
CA LEU A 59 6.27 12.88 10.87
C LEU A 59 7.43 11.86 10.79
N ARG A 60 8.67 12.35 10.67
CA ARG A 60 9.90 11.53 10.64
C ARG A 60 10.43 11.11 12.01
N GLN A 61 9.81 11.54 13.10
CA GLN A 61 10.21 11.10 14.44
C GLN A 61 9.66 9.73 14.77
N ALA A 62 10.34 9.02 15.66
CA ALA A 62 9.80 7.81 16.28
C ALA A 62 8.43 8.13 16.89
N THR A 63 7.43 7.31 16.59
CA THR A 63 6.08 7.55 17.09
C THR A 63 6.02 7.32 18.60
N ASP A 64 5.43 8.27 19.32
CA ASP A 64 5.02 8.07 20.71
C ASP A 64 3.56 7.56 20.71
N PRO A 65 3.27 6.34 21.20
CA PRO A 65 1.91 5.81 21.20
C PRO A 65 0.94 6.58 22.11
N ALA A 66 1.45 7.36 23.07
CA ALA A 66 0.63 8.09 24.03
C ALA A 66 0.40 9.57 23.66
N ARG A 67 1.16 10.11 22.69
CA ARG A 67 1.12 11.54 22.37
C ARG A 67 1.21 11.80 20.87
N CYS A 68 0.18 12.46 20.34
CA CYS A 68 0.15 12.95 18.96
C CYS A 68 0.37 14.49 18.93
N PRO A 69 1.55 14.99 18.51
CA PRO A 69 1.78 16.42 18.36
C PRO A 69 1.22 17.00 17.05
N LEU A 70 0.83 16.13 16.11
CA LEU A 70 0.43 16.48 14.74
C LEU A 70 -0.96 17.12 14.69
N GLN A 71 -1.14 18.07 13.78
CA GLN A 71 -2.33 18.91 13.65
C GLN A 71 -3.09 18.69 12.33
N GLY A 72 -2.40 18.33 11.25
CA GLY A 72 -3.03 18.01 9.97
C GLY A 72 -3.91 16.78 10.06
N VAL A 73 -5.03 16.77 9.34
CA VAL A 73 -5.97 15.63 9.34
C VAL A 73 -5.26 14.35 8.84
N VAL A 74 -4.51 14.46 7.75
CA VAL A 74 -3.73 13.34 7.20
C VAL A 74 -2.58 12.94 8.13
N ALA A 75 -1.86 13.91 8.69
CA ALA A 75 -0.77 13.64 9.63
C ALA A 75 -1.25 12.89 10.89
N ARG A 76 -2.38 13.31 11.49
CA ARG A 76 -2.98 12.59 12.61
C ARG A 76 -3.46 11.19 12.24
N ARG A 77 -4.00 11.01 11.02
CA ARG A 77 -4.38 9.69 10.51
C ARG A 77 -3.17 8.77 10.39
N MET A 78 -2.07 9.27 9.84
CA MET A 78 -0.80 8.55 9.75
C MET A 78 -0.33 8.09 11.14
N HIS A 79 -0.32 9.00 12.12
CA HIS A 79 0.04 8.67 13.50
C HIS A 79 -0.88 7.62 14.13
N ALA A 80 -2.20 7.79 13.99
CA ALA A 80 -3.16 6.83 14.53
C ALA A 80 -3.00 5.43 13.94
N ALA A 81 -2.61 5.31 12.67
CA ALA A 81 -2.34 4.04 12.03
C ALA A 81 -1.08 3.35 12.58
N VAL A 82 -0.02 4.12 12.90
CA VAL A 82 1.26 3.54 13.37
C VAL A 82 1.35 3.39 14.89
N ALA A 83 0.57 4.15 15.67
CA ALA A 83 0.59 4.14 17.13
C ALA A 83 0.43 2.75 17.79
N PRO A 84 -0.43 1.83 17.28
CA PRO A 84 -0.56 0.49 17.86
C PRO A 84 0.74 -0.34 17.82
N PHE A 85 1.68 -0.01 16.94
CA PHE A 85 2.94 -0.73 16.79
C PHE A 85 4.10 -0.09 17.54
N ALA A 86 3.97 1.21 17.88
CA ALA A 86 5.06 2.04 18.36
C ALA A 86 5.62 1.65 19.75
N ALA A 87 4.85 0.89 20.54
CA ALA A 87 5.31 0.37 21.82
C ALA A 87 6.31 -0.81 21.69
N GLU A 88 6.17 -1.62 20.63
CA GLU A 88 7.00 -2.81 20.40
C GLU A 88 8.06 -2.59 19.32
N HIS A 89 7.85 -1.61 18.42
CA HIS A 89 8.65 -1.41 17.22
C HIS A 89 9.02 0.04 17.03
N PHE A 90 10.20 0.25 16.44
CA PHE A 90 10.47 1.54 15.82
C PHE A 90 9.59 1.69 14.56
N ILE A 91 8.77 2.72 14.55
CA ILE A 91 7.98 3.14 13.39
C ILE A 91 7.75 4.64 13.46
N THR A 92 7.78 5.31 12.32
CA THR A 92 7.45 6.73 12.18
C THR A 92 6.09 6.85 11.50
N SER A 93 5.48 8.03 11.56
CA SER A 93 4.22 8.26 10.84
C SER A 93 4.38 8.13 9.31
N MET A 94 5.61 8.25 8.80
CA MET A 94 5.90 8.07 7.36
C MET A 94 5.49 6.70 6.84
N ALA A 95 5.44 5.66 7.67
CA ALA A 95 5.02 4.30 7.30
C ALA A 95 3.53 4.15 6.95
N ALA A 96 2.73 5.22 7.07
CA ALA A 96 1.31 5.22 6.72
C ALA A 96 0.94 6.35 5.74
N VAL A 97 1.92 7.03 5.14
CA VAL A 97 1.70 8.24 4.33
C VAL A 97 0.81 7.95 3.12
N ALA A 98 1.08 6.87 2.41
CA ALA A 98 0.45 6.64 1.13
C ALA A 98 -0.99 6.18 1.29
N GLY A 99 -1.23 5.25 2.22
CA GLY A 99 -2.57 4.84 2.60
C GLY A 99 -3.40 6.00 3.17
N SER A 100 -2.79 6.86 4.00
CA SER A 100 -3.51 8.02 4.58
C SER A 100 -3.89 9.08 3.55
N VAL A 101 -3.04 9.30 2.54
CA VAL A 101 -3.35 10.19 1.42
C VAL A 101 -4.46 9.59 0.55
N ALA A 102 -4.38 8.30 0.22
CA ALA A 102 -5.40 7.63 -0.56
C ALA A 102 -6.79 7.71 0.10
N GLU A 103 -6.84 7.48 1.42
CA GLU A 103 -8.06 7.65 2.22
C GLU A 103 -8.60 9.06 2.21
N GLU A 104 -7.75 10.07 2.34
CA GLU A 104 -8.18 11.48 2.36
C GLU A 104 -8.86 11.86 1.05
N ILE A 105 -8.29 11.45 -0.09
CA ILE A 105 -8.85 11.73 -1.40
C ILE A 105 -10.16 10.96 -1.61
N LEU A 106 -10.21 9.68 -1.22
CA LEU A 106 -11.44 8.90 -1.30
C LEU A 106 -12.56 9.48 -0.43
N GLY A 107 -12.22 9.98 0.77
CA GLY A 107 -13.14 10.68 1.66
C GLY A 107 -13.73 11.93 1.00
N ALA A 108 -12.91 12.75 0.33
CA ALA A 108 -13.38 13.92 -0.40
C ALA A 108 -14.34 13.55 -1.55
N MET A 109 -14.04 12.48 -2.28
CA MET A 109 -14.88 11.97 -3.36
C MET A 109 -16.26 11.51 -2.88
N THR A 110 -16.28 10.68 -1.84
CA THR A 110 -17.51 10.10 -1.28
C THR A 110 -18.38 11.11 -0.54
N ALA A 111 -17.78 12.19 0.00
CA ALA A 111 -18.51 13.33 0.53
C ALA A 111 -19.20 14.16 -0.56
N ALA A 112 -18.64 14.20 -1.77
CA ALA A 112 -19.15 14.99 -2.88
C ALA A 112 -20.21 14.27 -3.72
N ALA A 113 -20.16 12.94 -3.80
CA ALA A 113 -21.08 12.15 -4.61
C ALA A 113 -21.40 10.77 -4.00
N ARG A 114 -22.59 10.25 -4.32
CA ARG A 114 -22.97 8.86 -3.98
C ARG A 114 -22.32 7.91 -4.99
N LEU A 115 -21.19 7.33 -4.61
CA LEU A 115 -20.44 6.37 -5.40
C LEU A 115 -20.89 4.95 -5.06
N GLU A 116 -20.98 4.10 -6.08
CA GLU A 116 -21.25 2.67 -5.91
C GLU A 116 -19.95 1.92 -5.57
N ARG A 117 -18.90 2.27 -6.31
CA ARG A 117 -17.57 1.67 -6.23
C ARG A 117 -16.52 2.71 -6.58
N ALA A 118 -15.46 2.80 -5.81
CA ALA A 118 -14.33 3.67 -6.13
C ALA A 118 -13.03 3.14 -5.50
N TYR A 119 -11.90 3.51 -6.08
CA TYR A 119 -10.61 3.31 -5.45
C TYR A 119 -9.70 4.51 -5.67
N VAL A 120 -8.78 4.71 -4.73
CA VAL A 120 -7.63 5.61 -4.85
C VAL A 120 -6.39 4.79 -4.57
N ASN A 121 -5.52 4.62 -5.57
CA ASN A 121 -4.27 3.87 -5.46
C ASN A 121 -3.08 4.83 -5.48
N ASN A 122 -2.33 4.84 -4.39
CA ASN A 122 -1.04 5.53 -4.27
C ASN A 122 0.09 4.51 -4.27
N GLY A 123 0.62 4.13 -5.43
CA GLY A 123 1.81 3.27 -5.54
C GLY A 123 1.71 1.88 -4.88
N GLY A 124 0.50 1.30 -4.79
CA GLY A 124 0.26 0.00 -4.15
C GLY A 124 -0.54 0.08 -2.83
N ASP A 125 -0.71 1.29 -2.30
CA ASP A 125 -1.52 1.57 -1.11
C ASP A 125 -2.86 2.15 -1.56
N ILE A 126 -3.92 1.36 -1.36
CA ILE A 126 -5.21 1.52 -2.03
C ILE A 126 -6.31 1.70 -0.97
N ALA A 127 -7.00 2.82 -1.04
CA ALA A 127 -8.27 3.03 -0.36
C ALA A 127 -9.41 2.58 -1.27
N LEU A 128 -10.33 1.78 -0.74
CA LEU A 128 -11.46 1.21 -1.46
C LEU A 128 -12.77 1.77 -0.90
N HIS A 129 -13.71 2.09 -1.79
CA HIS A 129 -15.11 2.32 -1.47
C HIS A 129 -15.95 1.30 -2.23
N LEU A 130 -16.81 0.60 -1.49
CA LEU A 130 -17.72 -0.41 -2.01
C LEU A 130 -19.06 -0.23 -1.31
N SER A 131 -20.14 -0.28 -2.08
CA SER A 131 -21.51 -0.25 -1.60
C SER A 131 -22.40 -1.20 -2.42
N GLY A 132 -23.54 -1.61 -1.87
CA GLY A 132 -24.43 -2.55 -2.55
C GLY A 132 -23.79 -3.94 -2.70
N GLY A 133 -23.96 -4.58 -3.86
CA GLY A 133 -23.38 -5.89 -4.17
C GLY A 133 -22.05 -5.83 -4.91
N GLU A 134 -21.36 -4.69 -4.88
CA GLU A 134 -20.10 -4.47 -5.61
C GLU A 134 -18.92 -5.18 -4.96
N SER A 135 -17.89 -5.48 -5.76
CA SER A 135 -16.65 -6.09 -5.29
C SER A 135 -15.39 -5.61 -6.01
N PHE A 136 -14.24 -5.81 -5.39
CA PHE A 136 -12.91 -5.64 -5.99
C PHE A 136 -12.17 -6.96 -6.03
N THR A 137 -11.55 -7.26 -7.17
CA THR A 137 -10.51 -8.28 -7.28
C THR A 137 -9.16 -7.61 -7.09
N VAL A 138 -8.50 -7.88 -5.98
CA VAL A 138 -7.15 -7.42 -5.65
C VAL A 138 -6.15 -8.46 -6.17
N GLY A 139 -5.27 -8.05 -7.09
CA GLY A 139 -4.20 -8.90 -7.60
C GLY A 139 -2.98 -8.85 -6.69
N LEU A 140 -2.46 -10.02 -6.31
CA LEU A 140 -1.15 -10.19 -5.69
C LEU A 140 -0.15 -10.39 -6.83
N MET A 141 0.61 -9.35 -7.17
CA MET A 141 1.52 -9.40 -8.31
C MET A 141 2.85 -10.05 -7.91
N ASP A 142 3.26 -11.05 -8.68
CA ASP A 142 4.51 -11.81 -8.52
C ASP A 142 5.73 -10.90 -8.76
N ARG A 143 5.84 -10.31 -9.96
CA ARG A 143 6.73 -9.20 -10.27
C ARG A 143 6.11 -8.39 -11.43
N PRO A 144 6.43 -7.09 -11.59
CA PRO A 144 5.94 -6.30 -12.73
C PRO A 144 6.42 -6.83 -14.09
N ASP A 145 7.55 -7.54 -14.11
CA ASP A 145 8.33 -7.94 -15.29
C ASP A 145 8.23 -9.43 -15.65
N ALA A 146 7.55 -10.26 -14.85
CA ALA A 146 7.35 -11.68 -15.13
C ALA A 146 5.86 -12.03 -15.14
N ALA A 147 5.44 -12.83 -16.13
CA ALA A 147 4.09 -13.40 -16.27
C ALA A 147 3.80 -14.49 -15.21
N GLY A 148 4.01 -14.15 -13.93
CA GLY A 148 3.77 -15.03 -12.80
C GLY A 148 2.28 -15.21 -12.51
N LEU A 149 1.97 -16.25 -11.73
CA LEU A 149 0.62 -16.61 -11.32
C LEU A 149 0.01 -15.49 -10.48
N LEU A 150 -0.97 -14.76 -11.03
CA LEU A 150 -1.75 -13.79 -10.27
C LEU A 150 -2.64 -14.55 -9.27
N GLN A 151 -2.22 -14.59 -8.02
CA GLN A 151 -3.14 -14.91 -6.92
C GLN A 151 -4.06 -13.70 -6.74
N THR A 152 -5.36 -13.94 -6.59
CA THR A 152 -6.34 -12.86 -6.42
C THR A 152 -7.13 -13.04 -5.14
N MET A 153 -7.44 -11.91 -4.52
CA MET A 153 -8.31 -11.81 -3.36
C MET A 153 -9.53 -10.98 -3.75
N VAL A 154 -10.72 -11.50 -3.47
CA VAL A 154 -11.97 -10.76 -3.69
C VAL A 154 -12.32 -10.04 -2.40
N VAL A 155 -12.61 -8.75 -2.49
CA VAL A 155 -13.13 -7.91 -1.41
C VAL A 155 -14.55 -7.51 -1.81
N ASP A 156 -15.53 -8.02 -1.08
CA ASP A 156 -16.95 -7.72 -1.29
C ASP A 156 -17.37 -6.52 -0.44
N ALA A 157 -18.48 -5.86 -0.82
CA ALA A 157 -19.01 -4.72 -0.07
C ALA A 157 -19.36 -5.05 1.40
N ASP A 158 -19.73 -6.29 1.68
CA ASP A 158 -20.05 -6.74 3.05
C ASP A 158 -18.80 -7.05 3.90
N ASP A 159 -17.61 -7.12 3.27
CA ASP A 159 -16.36 -7.28 4.01
C ASP A 159 -16.00 -5.98 4.75
N ALA A 160 -15.31 -6.13 5.89
CA ALA A 160 -14.80 -4.98 6.65
C ALA A 160 -13.62 -4.27 5.95
N THR A 161 -13.01 -4.90 4.94
CA THR A 161 -11.80 -4.40 4.28
C THR A 161 -12.12 -3.17 3.42
N ARG A 162 -11.42 -2.06 3.66
CA ARG A 162 -11.43 -0.86 2.80
C ARG A 162 -10.03 -0.34 2.49
N GLY A 163 -9.00 -1.05 2.93
CA GLY A 163 -7.61 -0.74 2.68
C GLY A 163 -6.82 -1.95 2.19
N VAL A 164 -5.99 -1.71 1.18
CA VAL A 164 -4.96 -2.65 0.72
C VAL A 164 -3.64 -1.91 0.74
N ALA A 165 -2.56 -2.54 1.18
CA ALA A 165 -1.23 -1.96 1.09
C ALA A 165 -0.20 -3.01 0.77
N THR A 166 0.89 -2.63 0.12
CA THR A 166 1.99 -3.56 -0.20
C THR A 166 3.34 -2.96 0.18
N SER A 167 4.08 -3.66 1.03
CA SER A 167 5.44 -3.29 1.46
C SER A 167 6.42 -4.41 1.13
N GLY A 168 7.71 -4.10 1.01
CA GLY A 168 8.74 -5.09 0.65
C GLY A 168 10.00 -4.42 0.12
N ARG A 169 11.09 -5.20 0.01
CA ARG A 169 12.42 -4.65 -0.33
C ARG A 169 12.54 -4.07 -1.74
N HIS A 170 11.64 -4.46 -2.66
CA HIS A 170 11.59 -3.92 -4.03
C HIS A 170 10.62 -2.74 -4.16
N GLY A 171 9.98 -2.33 -3.07
CA GLY A 171 9.10 -1.17 -3.05
C GLY A 171 9.86 0.15 -3.09
N ARG A 172 9.11 1.25 -3.07
CA ARG A 172 9.64 2.63 -3.02
C ARG A 172 10.25 3.01 -1.68
N SER A 173 9.96 2.26 -0.61
CA SER A 173 10.41 2.53 0.76
C SER A 173 11.43 1.50 1.19
N PHE A 174 12.39 1.90 2.02
CA PHE A 174 13.37 0.96 2.56
C PHE A 174 12.72 -0.01 3.55
N SER A 175 13.06 -1.30 3.40
CA SER A 175 12.62 -2.36 4.29
C SER A 175 13.76 -2.77 5.23
N LEU A 176 13.44 -3.00 6.50
CA LEU A 176 14.34 -3.65 7.44
C LEU A 176 14.29 -5.16 7.24
N GLY A 177 13.17 -5.74 6.81
CA GLY A 177 13.08 -7.17 6.50
C GLY A 177 13.53 -7.50 5.08
N ILE A 178 13.44 -8.79 4.73
CA ILE A 178 13.84 -9.33 3.43
C ILE A 178 12.67 -9.73 2.53
N ALA A 179 11.41 -9.57 2.96
CA ALA A 179 10.27 -9.91 2.09
C ALA A 179 10.36 -9.23 0.72
N ASP A 180 10.05 -9.98 -0.34
CA ASP A 180 9.90 -9.43 -1.68
C ASP A 180 8.69 -8.50 -1.72
N ALA A 181 7.58 -8.97 -1.15
CA ALA A 181 6.33 -8.25 -1.01
C ALA A 181 5.52 -8.83 0.15
N VAL A 182 4.81 -7.95 0.85
CA VAL A 182 3.79 -8.25 1.83
C VAL A 182 2.58 -7.38 1.51
N THR A 183 1.49 -8.00 1.11
CA THR A 183 0.21 -7.32 0.89
C THR A 183 -0.70 -7.53 2.08
N VAL A 184 -1.25 -6.45 2.62
CA VAL A 184 -2.15 -6.46 3.78
C VAL A 184 -3.53 -5.94 3.40
N LEU A 185 -4.56 -6.61 3.91
CA LEU A 185 -5.93 -6.09 3.95
C LEU A 185 -6.22 -5.54 5.34
N ALA A 186 -6.82 -4.36 5.40
CA ALA A 186 -7.30 -3.78 6.65
C ALA A 186 -8.58 -2.95 6.44
N ARG A 187 -9.16 -2.47 7.54
CA ARG A 187 -10.37 -1.63 7.52
C ARG A 187 -10.12 -0.25 6.93
N THR A 188 -8.87 0.19 6.89
CA THR A 188 -8.47 1.45 6.27
C THR A 188 -7.13 1.26 5.55
N ALA A 189 -6.82 2.06 4.53
CA ALA A 189 -5.59 1.94 3.76
C ALA A 189 -4.35 2.33 4.58
N SER A 190 -4.46 3.34 5.44
CA SER A 190 -3.45 3.78 6.41
C SER A 190 -3.10 2.68 7.40
N GLN A 191 -4.08 1.93 7.93
CA GLN A 191 -3.82 0.76 8.77
C GLN A 191 -3.12 -0.34 7.98
N ALA A 192 -3.55 -0.61 6.75
CA ALA A 192 -2.90 -1.59 5.89
C ALA A 192 -1.43 -1.22 5.62
N ASP A 193 -1.14 0.05 5.31
CA ASP A 193 0.19 0.59 4.99
C ASP A 193 1.17 0.41 6.17
N ALA A 194 0.74 0.86 7.36
CA ALA A 194 1.50 0.67 8.59
C ALA A 194 1.75 -0.82 8.91
N ALA A 195 0.71 -1.65 8.81
CA ALA A 195 0.80 -3.08 9.12
C ALA A 195 1.66 -3.84 8.10
N ALA A 196 1.58 -3.48 6.81
CA ALA A 196 2.41 -4.07 5.76
C ALA A 196 3.89 -3.83 6.05
N THR A 197 4.26 -2.62 6.47
CA THR A 197 5.62 -2.29 6.91
C THR A 197 6.07 -3.15 8.10
N ILE A 198 5.22 -3.30 9.13
CA ILE A 198 5.55 -4.10 10.32
C ILE A 198 5.71 -5.59 9.98
N ILE A 199 4.85 -6.13 9.13
CA ILE A 199 4.92 -7.55 8.75
C ILE A 199 6.10 -7.80 7.81
N ALA A 200 6.36 -6.92 6.84
CA ALA A 200 7.51 -7.02 5.94
C ALA A 200 8.82 -7.02 6.73
N ASN A 201 8.93 -6.14 7.73
CA ASN A 201 10.10 -6.09 8.62
C ASN A 201 10.27 -7.35 9.50
N ALA A 202 9.19 -8.10 9.74
CA ALA A 202 9.23 -9.34 10.52
C ALA A 202 9.63 -10.58 9.68
N VAL A 203 9.58 -10.49 8.35
CA VAL A 203 10.17 -11.50 7.46
C VAL A 203 11.67 -11.19 7.38
N ASP A 204 12.47 -11.83 8.22
CA ASP A 204 13.90 -11.54 8.31
C ASP A 204 14.72 -12.75 8.81
N LEU A 205 16.04 -12.71 8.55
CA LEU A 205 17.05 -13.60 9.10
C LEU A 205 18.20 -12.75 9.69
N PRO A 206 18.08 -12.28 10.94
CA PRO A 206 19.06 -11.38 11.53
C PRO A 206 20.47 -11.97 11.53
N GLY A 207 21.44 -11.22 11.02
CA GLY A 207 22.86 -11.62 10.99
C GLY A 207 23.23 -12.62 9.90
N HIS A 208 22.30 -12.98 9.00
CA HIS A 208 22.59 -13.93 7.93
C HIS A 208 23.59 -13.34 6.89
N PRO A 209 24.66 -14.07 6.52
CA PRO A 209 25.74 -13.54 5.69
C PRO A 209 25.32 -13.21 4.25
N ALA A 210 24.25 -13.84 3.75
CA ALA A 210 23.71 -13.55 2.42
C ALA A 210 22.83 -12.28 2.38
N ILE A 211 22.55 -11.64 3.52
CA ILE A 211 21.73 -10.42 3.56
C ILE A 211 22.65 -9.22 3.74
N LEU A 212 22.80 -8.42 2.68
CA LEU A 212 23.59 -7.21 2.72
C LEU A 212 22.73 -6.05 3.21
N ARG A 213 23.21 -5.37 4.24
CA ARG A 213 22.52 -4.23 4.84
C ARG A 213 23.43 -3.02 4.91
N CYS A 214 22.84 -1.84 4.83
CA CYS A 214 23.53 -0.58 5.10
C CYS A 214 22.59 0.37 5.87
N PRO A 215 23.13 1.37 6.56
CA PRO A 215 22.33 2.44 7.14
C PRO A 215 21.43 3.12 6.10
N ALA A 216 20.16 3.37 6.43
CA ALA A 216 19.22 4.01 5.50
C ALA A 216 19.70 5.41 5.08
N ASN A 217 20.33 6.14 5.99
CA ASN A 217 20.88 7.48 5.73
C ASN A 217 22.15 7.49 4.85
N GLU A 218 22.77 6.35 4.56
CA GLU A 218 23.79 6.26 3.51
C GLU A 218 23.18 6.19 2.10
N LEU A 219 21.95 5.66 1.98
CA LEU A 219 21.20 5.61 0.72
C LEU A 219 20.40 6.89 0.49
N GLN A 220 19.79 7.42 1.54
CA GLN A 220 18.99 8.65 1.52
C GLN A 220 19.28 9.46 2.78
N PRO A 221 20.08 10.55 2.70
CA PRO A 221 20.55 11.30 3.87
C PRO A 221 19.45 11.77 4.83
N ASP A 222 18.25 12.04 4.32
CA ASP A 222 17.11 12.54 5.09
C ASP A 222 16.06 11.46 5.44
N SER A 223 16.43 10.17 5.33
CA SER A 223 15.57 9.04 5.71
C SER A 223 15.14 9.11 7.17
N ASP A 224 13.86 8.88 7.42
CA ASP A 224 13.26 8.80 8.75
C ASP A 224 13.76 7.59 9.57
N LEU A 225 14.31 6.58 8.88
CA LEU A 225 14.93 5.42 9.52
C LEU A 225 16.31 5.75 10.13
N GLY A 226 16.97 6.82 9.67
CA GLY A 226 18.28 7.26 10.12
C GLY A 226 19.36 6.20 9.87
N ALA A 227 20.17 5.90 10.89
CA ALA A 227 21.27 4.93 10.78
C ALA A 227 20.82 3.45 10.82
N ARG A 228 19.51 3.18 10.84
CA ARG A 228 18.99 1.81 10.90
C ARG A 228 19.36 1.04 9.63
N LEU A 229 19.72 -0.22 9.83
CA LEU A 229 20.13 -1.11 8.76
C LEU A 229 18.92 -1.53 7.92
N VAL A 230 18.95 -1.19 6.63
CA VAL A 230 17.94 -1.58 5.65
C VAL A 230 18.53 -2.60 4.69
N THR A 231 17.67 -3.46 4.15
CA THR A 231 18.07 -4.51 3.21
C THR A 231 18.47 -3.86 1.89
N ARG A 232 19.73 -4.04 1.49
CA ARG A 232 20.26 -3.58 0.20
C ARG A 232 20.24 -4.70 -0.83
N ASP A 233 20.58 -5.92 -0.42
CA ASP A 233 20.60 -7.08 -1.29
C ASP A 233 20.34 -8.37 -0.48
N VAL A 234 19.78 -9.37 -1.16
CA VAL A 234 19.51 -10.69 -0.60
C VAL A 234 20.07 -11.72 -1.58
N GLY A 235 21.16 -12.37 -1.17
CA GLY A 235 21.77 -13.47 -1.92
C GLY A 235 20.94 -14.74 -1.88
N ALA A 236 21.52 -15.85 -2.34
CA ALA A 236 20.85 -17.14 -2.31
C ALA A 236 20.55 -17.57 -0.87
N LEU A 237 19.30 -17.99 -0.64
CA LEU A 237 18.83 -18.58 0.61
C LEU A 237 18.41 -20.03 0.32
N SER A 238 18.63 -20.91 1.29
CA SER A 238 18.08 -22.26 1.28
C SER A 238 16.57 -22.25 1.50
N GLN A 239 15.92 -23.37 1.16
CA GLN A 239 14.48 -23.52 1.36
C GLN A 239 14.09 -23.36 2.84
N ASP A 240 14.84 -23.97 3.76
CA ASP A 240 14.59 -23.89 5.21
C ASP A 240 14.70 -22.46 5.74
N GLU A 241 15.64 -21.66 5.21
CA GLU A 241 15.82 -20.25 5.55
C GLU A 241 14.65 -19.40 5.05
N ILE A 242 14.17 -19.65 3.83
CA ILE A 242 12.99 -18.98 3.26
C ILE A 242 11.75 -19.30 4.11
N GLU A 243 11.54 -20.58 4.43
CA GLU A 243 10.42 -21.03 5.26
C GLU A 243 10.49 -20.43 6.67
N GLY A 244 11.68 -20.39 7.28
CA GLY A 244 11.89 -19.78 8.60
C GLY A 244 11.57 -18.29 8.62
N ALA A 245 12.05 -17.53 7.64
CA ALA A 245 11.77 -16.10 7.53
C ALA A 245 10.27 -15.83 7.30
N LEU A 246 9.64 -16.58 6.40
CA LEU A 246 8.20 -16.46 6.13
C LEU A 246 7.35 -16.87 7.34
N ALA A 247 7.77 -17.88 8.10
CA ALA A 247 7.09 -18.30 9.34
C ALA A 247 7.13 -17.18 10.40
N ALA A 248 8.25 -16.47 10.54
CA ALA A 248 8.35 -15.32 11.44
C ALA A 248 7.39 -14.19 11.05
N GLY A 249 7.35 -13.83 9.76
CA GLY A 249 6.39 -12.86 9.24
C GLY A 249 4.93 -13.30 9.41
N ALA A 250 4.63 -14.57 9.12
CA ALA A 250 3.29 -15.13 9.28
C ALA A 250 2.84 -15.14 10.75
N ALA A 251 3.74 -15.41 11.70
CA ALA A 251 3.46 -15.31 13.12
C ALA A 251 3.12 -13.86 13.53
N ARG A 252 3.84 -12.86 13.00
CA ARG A 252 3.50 -11.44 13.20
C ARG A 252 2.13 -11.12 12.61
N ALA A 253 1.86 -11.51 11.37
CA ALA A 253 0.56 -11.29 10.74
C ALA A 253 -0.60 -11.92 11.52
N ARG A 254 -0.44 -13.16 12.03
CA ARG A 254 -1.45 -13.83 12.87
C ARG A 254 -1.73 -13.06 14.16
N ARG A 255 -0.69 -12.51 14.82
CA ARG A 255 -0.88 -11.64 16.00
C ARG A 255 -1.70 -10.40 15.67
N LEU A 256 -1.40 -9.74 14.55
CA LEU A 256 -2.12 -8.53 14.14
C LEU A 256 -3.59 -8.84 13.76
N LEU A 257 -3.83 -9.98 13.14
CA LEU A 257 -5.18 -10.46 12.82
C LEU A 257 -5.99 -10.72 14.12
N LEU A 258 -5.38 -11.39 15.10
CA LEU A 258 -6.02 -11.66 16.39
C LEU A 258 -6.31 -10.38 17.19
N SER A 259 -5.50 -9.34 17.04
CA SER A 259 -5.75 -8.02 17.65
C SER A 259 -6.69 -7.14 16.83
N GLY A 260 -7.21 -7.62 15.70
CA GLY A 260 -8.12 -6.87 14.83
C GLY A 260 -7.47 -5.67 14.11
N LEU A 261 -6.14 -5.69 13.94
CA LEU A 261 -5.40 -4.61 13.25
C LEU A 261 -5.32 -4.84 11.74
N ILE A 262 -5.55 -6.07 11.28
CA ILE A 262 -5.64 -6.44 9.85
C ILE A 262 -6.79 -7.42 9.66
N GLU A 263 -7.26 -7.57 8.42
CA GLU A 263 -8.25 -8.57 8.02
C GLU A 263 -7.59 -9.76 7.29
N GLY A 264 -6.36 -9.57 6.79
CA GLY A 264 -5.56 -10.63 6.17
C GLY A 264 -4.22 -10.13 5.63
N ALA A 265 -3.32 -11.06 5.30
CA ALA A 265 -2.04 -10.74 4.69
C ALA A 265 -1.56 -11.86 3.77
N ALA A 266 -0.84 -11.50 2.70
CA ALA A 266 -0.07 -12.38 1.86
C ALA A 266 1.40 -11.95 1.90
N LEU A 267 2.30 -12.88 2.20
CA LEU A 267 3.73 -12.64 2.39
C LEU A 267 4.49 -13.46 1.35
N ARG A 268 5.53 -12.84 0.76
CA ARG A 268 6.32 -13.47 -0.29
C ARG A 268 7.81 -13.28 -0.11
N LEU A 269 8.57 -14.36 -0.35
CA LEU A 269 10.03 -14.36 -0.34
C LEU A 269 10.56 -15.44 -1.29
N CYS A 270 11.42 -15.05 -2.24
CA CYS A 270 12.13 -15.94 -3.17
C CYS A 270 11.22 -16.89 -3.96
N GLY A 271 10.01 -16.44 -4.31
CA GLY A 271 9.03 -17.25 -5.04
C GLY A 271 7.97 -17.91 -4.15
N GLU A 272 8.30 -18.17 -2.88
CA GLU A 272 7.41 -18.80 -1.91
C GLU A 272 6.39 -17.81 -1.33
N THR A 273 5.17 -18.27 -1.10
CA THR A 273 4.05 -17.43 -0.63
C THR A 273 3.31 -18.06 0.54
N ILE A 274 3.11 -17.29 1.62
CA ILE A 274 2.24 -17.65 2.74
C ILE A 274 1.09 -16.67 2.84
N VAL A 275 -0.12 -17.19 3.09
CA VAL A 275 -1.32 -16.37 3.35
C VAL A 275 -1.85 -16.59 4.75
N VAL A 276 -2.27 -15.50 5.38
CA VAL A 276 -2.85 -15.44 6.72
C VAL A 276 -4.19 -14.70 6.66
N GLY A 277 -5.26 -15.30 7.18
CA GLY A 277 -6.58 -14.65 7.36
C GLY A 277 -7.39 -14.44 6.07
N ALA A 278 -6.76 -14.36 4.91
CA ALA A 278 -7.45 -14.14 3.63
C ALA A 278 -7.94 -15.44 2.97
N ARG A 279 -9.14 -15.39 2.38
CA ARG A 279 -9.62 -16.41 1.45
C ARG A 279 -9.03 -16.15 0.07
N LEU A 280 -7.96 -16.88 -0.28
CA LEU A 280 -7.48 -16.88 -1.67
C LEU A 280 -8.52 -17.56 -2.57
N GLN A 281 -8.79 -16.95 -3.72
CA GLN A 281 -9.47 -17.64 -4.81
C GLN A 281 -8.46 -17.89 -5.94
N PRO A 282 -8.22 -19.15 -6.34
CA PRO A 282 -7.41 -19.42 -7.51
C PRO A 282 -8.17 -18.94 -8.75
N GLN A 283 -7.63 -17.92 -9.45
CA GLN A 283 -8.12 -17.60 -10.79
C GLN A 283 -7.48 -18.53 -11.82
N ARG A 284 -8.32 -19.29 -12.53
CA ARG A 284 -7.98 -19.75 -13.87
C ARG A 284 -7.98 -18.51 -14.78
N LEU A 285 -6.81 -18.15 -15.31
CA LEU A 285 -6.69 -17.15 -16.37
C LEU A 285 -7.74 -17.45 -17.45
N ARG A 286 -8.76 -16.60 -17.58
CA ARG A 286 -9.58 -16.61 -18.80
C ARG A 286 -8.68 -16.11 -19.92
N PRO A 287 -8.60 -16.81 -21.06
CA PRO A 287 -7.77 -16.36 -22.17
C PRO A 287 -8.16 -14.93 -22.51
N ILE A 288 -7.15 -14.06 -22.56
CA ILE A 288 -7.30 -12.69 -23.07
C ILE A 288 -7.86 -12.86 -24.48
N HIS A 289 -9.13 -12.54 -24.68
CA HIS A 289 -9.71 -12.42 -26.00
C HIS A 289 -8.89 -11.36 -26.74
N ARG A 290 -7.99 -11.83 -27.61
CA ARG A 290 -7.44 -11.01 -28.70
C ARG A 290 -8.60 -10.77 -29.66
N ASP A 291 -9.43 -9.78 -29.37
CA ASP A 291 -10.23 -9.15 -30.41
C ASP A 291 -9.29 -8.26 -31.23
N MET A 292 -8.48 -8.91 -32.07
CA MET A 292 -7.92 -8.30 -33.26
C MET A 292 -9.04 -8.29 -34.30
N PRO A 293 -9.49 -7.14 -34.80
CA PRO A 293 -10.39 -7.13 -35.95
C PRO A 293 -9.66 -7.76 -37.14
N ALA A 294 -10.14 -8.93 -37.56
CA ALA A 294 -9.77 -9.57 -38.82
C ALA A 294 -10.43 -8.81 -39.99
N SER A 295 -9.98 -7.58 -40.22
CA SER A 295 -10.34 -6.81 -41.42
C SER A 295 -9.19 -5.87 -41.75
N LEU A 296 -8.14 -6.41 -42.35
CA LEU A 296 -7.15 -5.74 -43.22
C LEU A 296 -6.14 -6.80 -43.69
N MET A 297 -6.62 -7.72 -44.54
CA MET A 297 -5.72 -8.63 -45.28
C MET A 297 -6.20 -8.95 -46.70
N HIS A 298 -7.07 -8.13 -47.32
CA HIS A 298 -7.24 -8.14 -48.77
C HIS A 298 -7.70 -6.76 -49.27
N ALA A 299 -7.11 -6.38 -50.40
CA ALA A 299 -7.18 -5.11 -51.15
C ALA A 299 -6.23 -4.00 -50.68
#